data_AF-E9AKQ0-F1
#
_entry.id   AF-E9AKQ0-F1
#
_cell.length_a   1.000
_cell.length_b   1.000
_cell.length_c   1.000
_cell.angle_alpha   90.00
_cell.angle_beta   90.00
_cell.angle_gamma   90.00
#
_symmetry.space_group_name_H-M   'P 1'
#
loop_
_entity.id
_entity.type
_entity.pdbx_description
1 polymer ?
#
loop_
_entity_poly.entity_id
_entity_poly.type
_entity_poly.pdbx_seq_one_letter_code
_entity_poly.pdbx_strand_id
1 'polypeptide(L)'
;MKHPTAAPSSSLELTKKPFLADLLRKAAERLCHKQLWRVASQLEQLPSPASADTVRDALRAISVFLSDEDHAHMCETYAAGATDGQEGSRMIDTSALIQSLSTSPLTPRRKYVVDLLIRKLDPKGTGIISYGTLSDHYDVLRHPEVRNGARTEDDVLLAFFDNFCGADGTPMVQLTEAEMRMYCVGISMRMKDDTDFELWCTRAFCLDRPKLDQSQVTAHLSGSRSHSRMSRLLGEGRQHPLYTTTNEEYGKELTLSDYKLPQHGRPQQFTRNLKQRTGGATSMNM
;
A
#
# COMPACT_ATOMS: atom_id res chain seq x y z
N MET A 1 -29.12 30.53 -6.16
CA MET A 1 -27.64 30.57 -6.17
C MET A 1 -27.15 29.36 -6.92
N LYS A 2 -26.62 29.55 -8.14
CA LYS A 2 -26.08 28.46 -8.96
C LYS A 2 -24.66 28.18 -8.47
N HIS A 3 -24.40 26.95 -8.00
CA HIS A 3 -23.05 26.51 -7.71
C HIS A 3 -22.26 26.36 -9.02
N PRO A 4 -21.04 26.90 -9.15
CA PRO A 4 -20.19 26.60 -10.29
C PRO A 4 -19.57 25.21 -10.09
N THR A 5 -19.99 24.28 -10.95
CA THR A 5 -19.41 22.96 -11.15
C THR A 5 -18.10 23.03 -11.93
N ALA A 6 -17.17 22.17 -11.53
CA ALA A 6 -16.04 21.59 -12.27
C ALA A 6 -14.76 22.45 -12.46
N ALA A 7 -13.68 21.95 -11.86
CA ALA A 7 -12.31 22.43 -11.99
C ALA A 7 -11.67 22.03 -13.33
N PRO A 8 -10.95 22.95 -14.02
CA PRO A 8 -10.13 22.63 -15.19
C PRO A 8 -8.63 22.84 -14.93
N SER A 9 -8.10 22.48 -13.77
CA SER A 9 -6.69 22.79 -13.41
C SER A 9 -5.71 21.65 -13.66
N SER A 10 -6.16 20.41 -13.89
CA SER A 10 -5.29 19.26 -14.18
C SER A 10 -4.89 19.14 -15.66
N SER A 11 -5.73 19.62 -16.57
CA SER A 11 -5.50 19.52 -18.02
C SER A 11 -4.43 20.48 -18.56
N LEU A 12 -4.11 21.56 -17.84
CA LEU A 12 -3.28 22.66 -18.38
C LEU A 12 -1.76 22.38 -18.42
N GLU A 13 -1.26 21.40 -17.66
CA GLU A 13 0.17 21.02 -17.67
C GLU A 13 0.47 19.94 -18.72
N LEU A 14 -0.48 19.02 -18.97
CA LEU A 14 -0.38 18.02 -20.03
C LEU A 14 -0.47 18.63 -21.44
N THR A 15 -1.13 19.78 -21.59
CA THR A 15 -1.21 20.51 -22.87
C THR A 15 0.12 21.14 -23.30
N LYS A 16 1.08 21.34 -22.39
CA LYS A 16 2.37 21.95 -22.73
C LYS A 16 3.34 20.96 -23.39
N LYS A 17 3.14 19.65 -23.21
CA LYS A 17 3.98 18.58 -23.76
C LYS A 17 3.11 17.36 -24.13
N PRO A 18 2.33 17.43 -25.23
CA PRO A 18 1.37 16.38 -25.60
C PRO A 18 2.05 15.01 -25.77
N PHE A 19 3.29 14.99 -26.27
CA PHE A 19 4.05 13.75 -26.47
C PHE A 19 4.29 12.96 -25.17
N LEU A 20 4.48 13.64 -24.01
CA LEU A 20 4.67 12.96 -22.73
C LEU A 20 3.40 12.23 -22.29
N ALA A 21 2.23 12.84 -22.51
CA ALA A 21 0.94 12.24 -22.19
C ALA A 21 0.71 10.97 -23.01
N ASP A 22 1.05 11.02 -24.30
CA ASP A 22 0.88 9.90 -25.22
C ASP A 22 1.89 8.77 -24.93
N LEU A 23 3.14 9.11 -24.62
CA LEU A 23 4.13 8.13 -24.16
C LEU A 23 3.66 7.42 -22.88
N LEU A 24 3.18 8.17 -21.89
CA LEU A 24 2.69 7.60 -20.63
C LEU A 24 1.45 6.73 -20.84
N ARG A 25 0.54 7.14 -21.72
CA ARG A 25 -0.65 6.34 -22.08
C ARG A 25 -0.25 5.01 -22.73
N LYS A 26 0.64 5.06 -23.73
CA LYS A 26 1.18 3.85 -24.39
C LYS A 26 1.91 2.95 -23.40
N ALA A 27 2.72 3.52 -22.51
CA ALA A 27 3.42 2.77 -21.47
C ALA A 27 2.43 2.12 -20.48
N ALA A 28 1.38 2.85 -20.06
CA ALA A 28 0.36 2.33 -19.15
C ALA A 28 -0.45 1.18 -19.77
N GLU A 29 -0.72 1.25 -21.07
CA GLU A 29 -1.41 0.19 -21.84
C GLU A 29 -0.55 -1.07 -21.97
N ARG A 30 0.77 -0.94 -22.14
CA ARG A 30 1.68 -2.09 -22.36
C ARG A 30 2.18 -2.73 -21.08
N LEU A 31 2.66 -1.91 -20.13
CA LEU A 31 3.27 -2.39 -18.89
C LEU A 31 2.24 -2.65 -17.78
N CYS A 32 1.05 -2.07 -17.92
CA CYS A 32 0.11 -1.80 -16.83
C CYS A 32 0.55 -0.63 -15.94
N HIS A 33 -0.44 0.07 -15.40
CA HIS A 33 -0.26 1.25 -14.54
C HIS A 33 0.71 1.04 -13.37
N LYS A 34 0.74 -0.15 -12.76
CA LYS A 34 1.63 -0.44 -11.62
C LYS A 34 3.10 -0.60 -12.00
N GLN A 35 3.41 -0.93 -13.26
CA GLN A 35 4.77 -1.22 -13.74
C GLN A 35 5.36 -0.05 -14.54
N LEU A 36 4.71 1.11 -14.51
CA LEU A 36 5.20 2.32 -15.18
C LEU A 36 6.59 2.75 -14.71
N TRP A 37 6.97 2.39 -13.48
CA TRP A 37 8.31 2.62 -12.95
C TRP A 37 9.43 1.98 -13.77
N ARG A 38 9.14 0.91 -14.54
CA ARG A 38 10.11 0.29 -15.45
C ARG A 38 10.62 1.24 -16.54
N VAL A 39 9.81 2.23 -16.93
CA VAL A 39 10.24 3.28 -17.87
C VAL A 39 11.36 4.12 -17.26
N ALA A 40 11.23 4.51 -15.98
CA ALA A 40 12.28 5.24 -15.28
C ALA A 40 13.54 4.38 -15.14
N SER A 41 13.39 3.11 -14.74
CA SER A 41 14.50 2.17 -14.58
C SER A 41 15.34 2.01 -15.87
N GLN A 42 14.68 1.89 -17.02
CA GLN A 42 15.38 1.77 -18.32
C GLN A 42 16.04 3.08 -18.76
N LEU A 43 15.45 4.23 -18.43
CA LEU A 43 16.05 5.52 -18.74
C LEU A 43 17.22 5.85 -17.79
N GLU A 44 17.19 5.39 -16.54
CA GLU A 44 18.27 5.55 -15.56
C GLU A 44 19.49 4.67 -15.86
N GLN A 45 19.30 3.54 -16.54
CA GLN A 45 20.41 2.71 -17.03
C GLN A 45 21.24 3.41 -18.12
N LEU A 46 20.69 4.45 -18.76
CA LEU A 46 21.39 5.22 -19.79
C LEU A 46 22.24 6.34 -19.16
N PRO A 47 23.45 6.60 -19.69
CA PRO A 47 24.26 7.73 -19.24
C PRO A 47 23.56 9.05 -19.57
N SER A 48 23.58 10.03 -18.66
CA SER A 48 23.18 11.41 -18.98
C SER A 48 24.40 12.24 -19.36
N PRO A 49 24.46 12.89 -20.53
CA PRO A 49 23.50 12.85 -21.66
C PRO A 49 23.68 11.61 -22.56
N ALA A 50 22.57 11.11 -23.14
CA ALA A 50 22.54 9.93 -24.03
C ALA A 50 22.22 10.32 -25.48
N SER A 51 22.51 9.45 -26.45
CA SER A 51 22.07 9.65 -27.84
C SER A 51 20.55 9.47 -27.97
N ALA A 52 19.89 10.31 -28.76
CA ALA A 52 18.46 10.23 -29.01
C ALA A 52 18.02 8.83 -29.49
N ASP A 53 18.81 8.21 -30.37
CA ASP A 53 18.51 6.88 -30.90
C ASP A 53 18.60 5.81 -29.80
N THR A 54 19.59 5.92 -28.91
CA THR A 54 19.71 5.00 -27.77
C THR A 54 18.54 5.11 -26.80
N VAL A 55 18.02 6.32 -26.56
CA VAL A 55 16.81 6.54 -25.75
C VAL A 55 15.59 5.94 -26.45
N ARG A 56 15.48 6.11 -27.77
CA ARG A 56 14.40 5.54 -28.56
C ARG A 56 14.42 4.01 -28.53
N ASP A 57 15.59 3.41 -28.63
CA ASP A 57 15.77 1.96 -28.59
C ASP A 57 15.51 1.39 -27.19
N ALA A 58 15.89 2.11 -26.13
CA ALA A 58 15.53 1.73 -24.76
C ALA A 58 14.00 1.72 -24.54
N LEU A 59 13.27 2.71 -25.07
CA LEU A 59 11.81 2.71 -25.01
C LEU A 59 11.19 1.57 -25.84
N ARG A 60 11.77 1.25 -27.01
CA ARG A 60 11.37 0.12 -27.84
C ARG A 60 11.59 -1.22 -27.14
N ALA A 61 12.65 -1.37 -26.33
CA ALA A 61 12.89 -2.59 -25.55
C ALA A 61 11.74 -2.90 -24.58
N ILE A 62 11.05 -1.87 -24.08
CA ILE A 62 9.86 -1.99 -23.22
C ILE A 62 8.55 -2.03 -24.04
N SER A 63 8.64 -2.16 -25.37
CA SER A 63 7.51 -2.10 -26.32
C SER A 63 6.74 -0.77 -26.34
N VAL A 64 7.37 0.33 -25.92
CA VAL A 64 6.80 1.68 -25.99
C VAL A 64 7.31 2.38 -27.25
N PHE A 65 6.42 2.50 -28.25
CA PHE A 65 6.76 3.08 -29.54
C PHE A 65 6.41 4.57 -29.61
N LEU A 66 7.44 5.39 -29.81
CA LEU A 66 7.32 6.81 -30.14
C LEU A 66 7.14 7.01 -31.64
N SER A 67 6.19 7.88 -32.01
CA SER A 67 6.05 8.35 -33.40
C SER A 67 7.26 9.20 -33.79
N ASP A 68 7.51 9.37 -35.09
CA ASP A 68 8.62 10.21 -35.54
C ASP A 68 8.43 11.68 -35.17
N GLU A 69 7.17 12.15 -35.12
CA GLU A 69 6.79 13.49 -34.64
C GLU A 69 7.10 13.64 -33.15
N ASP A 70 6.65 12.70 -32.30
CA ASP A 70 6.93 12.72 -30.85
C ASP A 70 8.43 12.63 -30.57
N HIS A 71 9.15 11.84 -31.36
CA HIS A 71 10.60 11.70 -31.26
C HIS A 71 11.32 13.02 -31.58
N ALA A 72 10.89 13.72 -32.63
CA ALA A 72 11.42 15.04 -32.98
C ALA A 72 11.15 16.07 -31.86
N HIS A 73 9.95 16.07 -31.28
CA HIS A 73 9.61 16.94 -30.14
C HIS A 73 10.40 16.61 -28.87
N MET A 74 10.61 15.33 -28.56
CA MET A 74 11.46 14.91 -27.44
C MET A 74 12.90 15.42 -27.63
N CYS A 75 13.43 15.24 -28.84
CA CYS A 75 14.74 15.73 -29.22
C CYS A 75 14.86 17.26 -29.09
N GLU A 76 13.83 18.01 -29.47
CA GLU A 76 13.77 19.48 -29.35
C GLU A 76 13.73 19.96 -27.91
N THR A 77 12.90 19.33 -27.09
CA THR A 77 12.65 19.78 -25.72
C THR A 77 13.75 19.39 -24.74
N TYR A 78 14.52 18.33 -25.01
CA TYR A 78 15.53 17.79 -24.10
C TYR A 78 16.94 17.74 -24.70
N ALA A 79 17.21 18.52 -25.74
CA ALA A 79 18.55 18.59 -26.34
C ALA A 79 19.60 19.05 -25.32
N ALA A 80 20.60 18.19 -25.07
CA ALA A 80 21.72 18.47 -24.18
C ALA A 80 22.97 18.77 -25.01
N GLY A 81 23.20 20.04 -25.30
CA GLY A 81 24.36 20.50 -26.08
C GLY A 81 24.13 20.44 -27.59
N ALA A 82 24.22 21.59 -28.25
CA ALA A 82 24.36 21.65 -29.70
C ALA A 82 25.81 21.30 -30.03
N THR A 83 26.07 20.10 -30.53
CA THR A 83 27.32 19.84 -31.22
C THR A 83 27.22 20.47 -32.60
N ASP A 84 27.94 21.57 -32.77
CA ASP A 84 28.23 22.16 -34.07
C ASP A 84 28.72 21.05 -35.03
N GLY A 85 28.01 20.86 -36.13
CA GLY A 85 28.60 20.35 -37.37
C GLY A 85 28.82 18.83 -37.52
N GLN A 86 28.21 17.96 -36.71
CA GLN A 86 28.19 16.53 -37.03
C GLN A 86 26.77 15.95 -36.94
N GLU A 87 26.20 15.64 -38.10
CA GLU A 87 24.84 15.14 -38.36
C GLU A 87 24.49 13.79 -37.68
N GLY A 88 25.29 13.32 -36.72
CA GLY A 88 25.27 11.92 -36.29
C GLY A 88 24.67 11.58 -34.93
N SER A 89 24.57 12.51 -33.96
CA SER A 89 24.03 12.13 -32.65
C SER A 89 23.51 13.32 -31.86
N ARG A 90 22.19 13.50 -31.88
CA ARG A 90 21.52 14.47 -31.02
C ARG A 90 21.54 13.94 -29.60
N MET A 91 22.22 14.64 -28.69
CA MET A 91 22.29 14.24 -27.30
C MET A 91 21.06 14.73 -26.53
N ILE A 92 20.52 13.88 -25.66
CA ILE A 92 19.34 14.11 -24.85
C ILE A 92 19.73 14.02 -23.38
N ASP A 93 19.29 15.00 -22.59
CA ASP A 93 19.37 14.93 -21.14
C ASP A 93 18.31 13.96 -20.61
N THR A 94 18.74 12.73 -20.31
CA THR A 94 17.88 11.67 -19.78
C THR A 94 17.34 12.04 -18.39
N SER A 95 18.11 12.76 -17.59
CA SER A 95 17.71 13.16 -16.24
C SER A 95 16.54 14.14 -16.25
N ALA A 96 16.59 15.15 -17.12
CA ALA A 96 15.48 16.09 -17.33
C ALA A 96 14.24 15.42 -17.93
N LEU A 97 14.42 14.43 -18.81
CA LEU A 97 13.33 13.63 -19.37
C LEU A 97 12.61 12.83 -18.27
N ILE A 98 13.36 12.11 -17.42
CA ILE A 98 12.82 11.35 -16.29
C ILE A 98 12.08 12.27 -15.31
N GLN A 99 12.67 13.42 -14.97
CA GLN A 99 12.04 14.41 -14.10
C GLN A 99 10.72 14.92 -14.69
N SER A 100 10.69 15.13 -16.00
CA SER A 100 9.47 15.58 -16.68
C SER A 100 8.41 14.49 -16.75
N LEU A 101 8.78 13.24 -17.01
CA LEU A 101 7.85 12.11 -17.04
C LEU A 101 7.21 11.86 -15.67
N SER A 102 7.99 12.00 -14.59
CA SER A 102 7.52 11.80 -13.21
C SER A 102 6.71 12.98 -12.68
N THR A 103 6.93 14.20 -13.18
CA THR A 103 6.32 15.41 -12.61
C THR A 103 5.19 15.97 -13.47
N SER A 104 5.33 15.97 -14.80
CA SER A 104 4.36 16.58 -15.72
C SER A 104 2.92 16.07 -15.62
N PRO A 105 2.63 14.78 -15.40
CA PRO A 105 1.24 14.27 -15.39
C PRO A 105 0.49 14.55 -14.07
N LEU A 106 1.17 15.06 -13.05
CA LEU A 106 0.59 15.26 -11.73
C LEU A 106 0.02 16.68 -11.58
N THR A 107 -1.16 16.80 -10.98
CA THR A 107 -1.69 18.10 -10.54
C THR A 107 -0.83 18.65 -9.41
N PRO A 108 -0.79 19.98 -9.18
CA PRO A 108 -0.02 20.56 -8.08
C PRO A 108 -0.31 19.92 -6.71
N ARG A 109 -1.58 19.55 -6.49
CA ARG A 109 -2.01 18.86 -5.26
C ARG A 109 -1.41 17.45 -5.17
N ARG A 110 -1.45 16.67 -6.26
CA ARG A 110 -0.84 15.33 -6.30
C ARG A 110 0.67 15.39 -6.16
N LYS A 111 1.33 16.37 -6.82
CA LYS A 111 2.78 16.63 -6.71
C LYS A 111 3.19 16.81 -5.25
N TYR A 112 2.49 17.70 -4.53
CA TYR A 112 2.79 17.99 -3.13
C TYR A 112 2.74 16.74 -2.24
N VAL A 113 1.71 15.91 -2.39
CA VAL A 113 1.56 14.69 -1.58
C VAL A 113 2.64 13.65 -1.93
N VAL A 114 3.00 13.52 -3.21
CA VAL A 114 4.11 12.66 -3.65
C VAL A 114 5.44 13.16 -3.08
N ASP A 115 5.68 14.46 -3.04
CA ASP A 115 6.89 15.02 -2.43
C ASP A 115 6.98 14.73 -0.93
N LEU A 116 5.86 14.82 -0.20
CA LEU A 116 5.80 14.43 1.21
C LEU A 116 6.12 12.94 1.41
N LEU A 117 5.59 12.09 0.54
CA LEU A 117 5.85 10.66 0.53
C LEU A 117 7.33 10.38 0.30
N ILE A 118 7.94 10.98 -0.72
CA ILE A 118 9.37 10.78 -1.03
C ILE A 118 10.25 11.24 0.13
N ARG A 119 9.97 12.41 0.72
CA ARG A 119 10.71 12.89 1.91
C ARG A 119 10.60 11.96 3.10
N LYS A 120 9.46 11.26 3.24
CA LYS A 120 9.29 10.26 4.30
C LYS A 120 10.11 9.00 4.02
N LEU A 121 10.18 8.57 2.76
CA LEU A 121 10.89 7.36 2.36
C LEU A 121 12.41 7.55 2.21
N ASP A 122 12.85 8.77 1.94
CA ASP A 122 14.27 9.15 1.89
C ASP A 122 14.50 10.44 2.68
N PRO A 123 14.59 10.36 4.02
CA PRO A 123 14.84 11.54 4.85
C PRO A 123 16.25 12.10 4.67
N LYS A 124 17.18 11.32 4.11
CA LYS A 124 18.58 11.73 3.88
C LYS A 124 18.75 12.42 2.52
N GLY A 125 17.79 12.27 1.61
CA GLY A 125 17.86 12.82 0.26
C GLY A 125 18.97 12.19 -0.57
N THR A 126 19.22 10.90 -0.37
CA THR A 126 20.20 10.14 -1.17
C THR A 126 19.73 9.84 -2.60
N GLY A 127 18.45 10.00 -2.89
CA GLY A 127 17.81 9.64 -4.17
C GLY A 127 17.54 8.14 -4.33
N ILE A 128 17.90 7.35 -3.31
CA ILE A 128 17.78 5.89 -3.29
C ILE A 128 16.94 5.50 -2.07
N ILE A 129 15.85 4.79 -2.34
CA ILE A 129 14.94 4.25 -1.34
C ILE A 129 15.31 2.77 -1.15
N SER A 130 15.93 2.46 -0.02
CA SER A 130 16.31 1.08 0.33
C SER A 130 15.10 0.27 0.80
N TYR A 131 15.13 -1.04 0.56
CA TYR A 131 14.11 -1.98 1.04
C TYR A 131 13.83 -1.83 2.55
N GLY A 132 14.89 -1.73 3.37
CA GLY A 132 14.76 -1.56 4.82
C GLY A 132 13.94 -0.32 5.17
N THR A 133 14.23 0.81 4.53
CA THR A 133 13.52 2.07 4.77
C THR A 133 12.05 2.00 4.34
N LEU A 134 11.74 1.32 3.23
CA LEU A 134 10.36 1.06 2.81
C LEU A 134 9.61 0.19 3.83
N SER A 135 10.22 -0.91 4.26
CA SER A 135 9.69 -1.81 5.30
C SER A 135 9.45 -1.08 6.61
N ASP A 136 10.38 -0.20 7.01
CA ASP A 136 10.30 0.55 8.25
C ASP A 136 9.14 1.56 8.24
N HIS A 137 8.85 2.18 7.10
CA HIS A 137 7.79 3.18 6.98
C HIS A 137 6.41 2.61 6.57
N TYR A 138 6.37 1.43 5.96
CA TYR A 138 5.13 0.76 5.59
C TYR A 138 4.48 0.10 6.82
N ASP A 139 3.21 0.40 7.07
CA ASP A 139 2.45 -0.10 8.24
C ASP A 139 1.57 -1.28 7.84
N VAL A 140 2.12 -2.48 8.01
CA VAL A 140 1.47 -3.74 7.63
C VAL A 140 0.32 -4.11 8.58
N LEU A 141 0.38 -3.68 9.85
CA LEU A 141 -0.61 -4.02 10.88
C LEU A 141 -2.01 -3.47 10.57
N ARG A 142 -2.08 -2.40 9.77
CA ARG A 142 -3.34 -1.79 9.36
C ARG A 142 -3.91 -2.39 8.07
N HIS A 143 -3.20 -3.33 7.45
CA HIS A 143 -3.68 -4.01 6.25
C HIS A 143 -4.92 -4.85 6.58
N PRO A 144 -6.01 -4.79 5.78
CA PRO A 144 -7.25 -5.49 6.09
C PRO A 144 -7.07 -7.00 6.21
N GLU A 145 -6.21 -7.59 5.38
CA GLU A 145 -5.95 -9.04 5.39
C GLU A 145 -5.13 -9.47 6.61
N VAL A 146 -4.24 -8.61 7.11
CA VAL A 146 -3.46 -8.87 8.33
C VAL A 146 -4.36 -8.74 9.55
N ARG A 147 -5.19 -7.70 9.58
CA ARG A 147 -6.16 -7.47 10.65
C ARG A 147 -7.20 -8.59 10.76
N ASN A 148 -7.57 -9.21 9.65
CA ASN A 148 -8.48 -10.35 9.62
C ASN A 148 -7.77 -11.70 9.85
N GLY A 149 -6.44 -11.71 9.94
CA GLY A 149 -5.63 -12.92 10.10
C GLY A 149 -5.57 -13.82 8.86
N ALA A 150 -5.93 -13.29 7.67
CA ALA A 150 -5.91 -14.04 6.42
C ALA A 150 -4.50 -14.15 5.81
N ARG A 151 -3.62 -13.17 6.07
CA ARG A 151 -2.21 -13.18 5.67
C ARG A 151 -1.33 -12.75 6.84
N THR A 152 -0.08 -13.25 6.86
CA THR A 152 0.91 -12.77 7.82
C THR A 152 1.46 -11.40 7.39
N GLU A 153 2.13 -10.72 8.32
CA GLU A 153 2.74 -9.42 8.04
C GLU A 153 3.82 -9.54 6.95
N ASP A 154 4.66 -10.56 7.05
CA ASP A 154 5.72 -10.83 6.08
C ASP A 154 5.15 -11.12 4.69
N ASP A 155 4.06 -11.89 4.59
CA ASP A 155 3.43 -12.20 3.30
C ASP A 155 2.89 -10.95 2.59
N VAL A 156 2.28 -10.03 3.34
CA VAL A 156 1.75 -8.77 2.77
C VAL A 156 2.88 -7.85 2.34
N LEU A 157 3.96 -7.82 3.12
CA LEU A 157 5.13 -7.03 2.83
C LEU A 157 5.84 -7.59 1.58
N LEU A 158 6.05 -8.90 1.48
CA LEU A 158 6.56 -9.56 0.27
C LEU A 158 5.68 -9.31 -0.95
N ALA A 159 4.36 -9.45 -0.82
CA ALA A 159 3.42 -9.17 -1.91
C ALA A 159 3.44 -7.71 -2.39
N PHE A 160 3.82 -6.76 -1.52
CA PHE A 160 4.08 -5.38 -1.94
C PHE A 160 5.35 -5.31 -2.80
N PHE A 161 6.42 -5.99 -2.39
CA PHE A 161 7.69 -6.01 -3.12
C PHE A 161 7.65 -6.81 -4.43
N ASP A 162 6.75 -7.78 -4.57
CA ASP A 162 6.47 -8.45 -5.84
C ASP A 162 6.04 -7.47 -6.95
N ASN A 163 5.54 -6.28 -6.59
CA ASN A 163 5.24 -5.23 -7.58
C ASN A 163 6.52 -4.60 -8.16
N PHE A 164 7.66 -4.72 -7.47
CA PHE A 164 8.96 -4.16 -7.82
C PHE A 164 9.98 -5.25 -8.19
N CYS A 165 9.57 -6.18 -9.04
CA CYS A 165 10.47 -7.18 -9.62
C CYS A 165 11.15 -6.63 -10.88
N GLY A 166 12.45 -6.88 -11.02
CA GLY A 166 13.21 -6.64 -12.23
C GLY A 166 12.69 -7.45 -13.43
N ALA A 167 13.25 -7.20 -14.62
CA ALA A 167 12.90 -7.95 -15.83
C ALA A 167 13.11 -9.47 -15.68
N ASP A 168 14.08 -9.86 -14.86
CA ASP A 168 14.48 -11.25 -14.61
C ASP A 168 13.70 -11.92 -13.47
N GLY A 169 12.69 -11.25 -12.92
CA GLY A 169 11.91 -11.75 -11.78
C GLY A 169 12.64 -11.67 -10.44
N THR A 170 13.85 -11.09 -10.40
CA THR A 170 14.57 -10.82 -9.17
C THR A 170 13.93 -9.65 -8.42
N PRO A 171 13.70 -9.77 -7.10
CA PRO A 171 13.19 -8.65 -6.31
C PRO A 171 14.24 -7.54 -6.29
N MET A 172 13.81 -6.31 -6.56
CA MET A 172 14.72 -5.17 -6.48
C MET A 172 15.14 -4.93 -5.02
N VAL A 173 16.45 -4.78 -4.81
CA VAL A 173 17.03 -4.52 -3.47
C VAL A 173 16.91 -3.03 -3.11
N GLN A 174 16.87 -2.16 -4.12
CA GLN A 174 16.83 -0.71 -3.99
C GLN A 174 15.91 -0.14 -5.08
N LEU A 175 15.20 0.93 -4.74
CA LEU A 175 14.29 1.65 -5.64
C LEU A 175 14.77 3.10 -5.73
N THR A 176 14.86 3.69 -6.91
CA THR A 176 15.23 5.11 -7.04
C THR A 176 14.04 6.02 -6.75
N GLU A 177 14.31 7.29 -6.41
CA GLU A 177 13.27 8.29 -6.24
C GLU A 177 12.40 8.41 -7.51
N ALA A 178 13.03 8.37 -8.69
CA ALA A 178 12.33 8.48 -9.97
C ALA A 178 11.40 7.28 -10.20
N GLU A 179 11.87 6.06 -9.92
CA GLU A 179 11.05 4.85 -10.01
C GLU A 179 9.83 4.94 -9.07
N MET A 180 10.04 5.38 -7.82
CA MET A 180 8.96 5.53 -6.86
C MET A 180 7.94 6.60 -7.28
N ARG A 181 8.41 7.75 -7.81
CA ARG A 181 7.51 8.78 -8.36
C ARG A 181 6.71 8.25 -9.55
N MET A 182 7.36 7.49 -10.43
CA MET A 182 6.71 6.94 -11.62
C MET A 182 5.67 5.86 -11.27
N TYR A 183 5.90 5.09 -10.20
CA TYR A 183 4.89 4.22 -9.60
C TYR A 183 3.66 5.02 -9.12
N CYS A 184 3.88 6.13 -8.40
CA CYS A 184 2.80 7.03 -7.97
C CYS A 184 2.04 7.67 -9.15
N VAL A 185 2.74 8.02 -10.23
CA VAL A 185 2.11 8.52 -11.48
C VAL A 185 1.16 7.48 -12.05
N GLY A 186 1.55 6.21 -12.09
CA GLY A 186 0.68 5.16 -12.61
C GLY A 186 -0.61 4.97 -11.82
N ILE A 187 -0.52 5.08 -10.49
CA ILE A 187 -1.70 5.03 -9.62
C ILE A 187 -2.56 6.28 -9.79
N SER A 188 -1.92 7.45 -9.88
CA SER A 188 -2.57 8.72 -10.19
C SER A 188 -3.37 8.63 -11.49
N MET A 189 -2.84 8.03 -12.57
CA MET A 189 -3.55 7.87 -13.84
C MET A 189 -4.83 7.04 -13.73
N ARG A 190 -4.91 6.12 -12.76
CA ARG A 190 -6.11 5.30 -12.52
C ARG A 190 -7.16 6.04 -11.69
N MET A 191 -6.76 7.05 -10.93
CA MET A 191 -7.63 7.79 -10.02
C MET A 191 -8.10 9.10 -10.66
N LYS A 192 -9.42 9.26 -10.76
CA LYS A 192 -10.04 10.47 -11.33
C LYS A 192 -9.90 11.65 -10.37
N ASP A 193 -10.25 11.44 -9.10
CA ASP A 193 -10.32 12.51 -8.10
C ASP A 193 -9.01 12.68 -7.34
N ASP A 194 -8.57 13.94 -7.20
CA ASP A 194 -7.33 14.28 -6.50
C ASP A 194 -7.42 13.98 -4.99
N THR A 195 -8.61 14.09 -4.41
CA THR A 195 -8.89 13.77 -3.00
C THR A 195 -8.65 12.30 -2.70
N ASP A 196 -9.04 11.43 -3.62
CA ASP A 196 -8.90 9.99 -3.45
C ASP A 196 -7.43 9.58 -3.55
N PHE A 197 -6.69 10.20 -4.48
CA PHE A 197 -5.24 10.00 -4.59
C PHE A 197 -4.50 10.48 -3.35
N GLU A 198 -4.82 11.67 -2.84
CA GLU A 198 -4.24 12.19 -1.59
C GLU A 198 -4.53 11.26 -0.41
N LEU A 199 -5.79 10.83 -0.27
CA LEU A 199 -6.19 9.90 0.77
C LEU A 199 -5.42 8.58 0.64
N TRP A 200 -5.29 8.06 -0.58
CA TRP A 200 -4.54 6.84 -0.85
C TRP A 200 -3.07 6.99 -0.41
N CYS A 201 -2.35 8.01 -0.87
CA CYS A 201 -0.95 8.25 -0.48
C CYS A 201 -0.82 8.40 1.04
N THR A 202 -1.70 9.18 1.65
CA THR A 202 -1.70 9.46 3.10
C THR A 202 -1.90 8.17 3.90
N ARG A 203 -2.84 7.32 3.50
CA ARG A 203 -3.15 6.07 4.21
C ARG A 203 -2.15 4.96 3.93
N ALA A 204 -1.73 4.79 2.68
CA ALA A 204 -0.81 3.74 2.25
C ALA A 204 0.57 3.91 2.91
N PHE A 205 1.05 5.15 3.00
CA PHE A 205 2.37 5.47 3.58
C PHE A 205 2.27 6.09 4.96
N CYS A 206 1.09 6.09 5.60
CA CYS A 206 0.85 6.66 6.93
C CYS A 206 1.43 8.07 7.10
N LEU A 207 1.19 8.97 6.16
CA LEU A 207 1.73 10.34 6.21
C LEU A 207 1.12 11.14 7.39
N ASP A 208 -0.09 10.77 7.82
CA ASP A 208 -0.84 11.44 8.88
C ASP A 208 -0.64 10.85 10.29
N ARG A 209 0.05 9.70 10.41
CA ARG A 209 0.07 8.91 11.66
C ARG A 209 1.37 8.13 11.84
N PRO A 210 1.82 7.91 13.08
CA PRO A 210 2.96 7.04 13.33
C PRO A 210 2.62 5.58 12.99
N LYS A 211 3.66 4.81 12.62
CA LYS A 211 3.56 3.36 12.44
C LYS A 211 3.17 2.70 13.75
N LEU A 212 2.23 1.76 13.70
CA LEU A 212 1.87 0.96 14.86
C LEU A 212 3.01 -0.01 15.17
N ASP A 213 3.36 -0.11 16.45
CA ASP A 213 4.22 -1.17 16.97
C ASP A 213 3.36 -2.20 17.70
N GLN A 214 3.51 -3.47 17.33
CA GLN A 214 2.76 -4.58 17.92
C GLN A 214 3.01 -4.69 19.43
N SER A 215 4.21 -4.31 19.90
CA SER A 215 4.55 -4.27 21.33
C SER A 215 3.71 -3.21 22.08
N GLN A 216 3.50 -2.05 21.47
CA GLN A 216 2.71 -0.96 22.04
C GLN A 216 1.21 -1.30 22.04
N VAL A 217 0.72 -1.93 20.96
CA VAL A 217 -0.68 -2.38 20.87
C VAL A 217 -0.99 -3.42 21.95
N THR A 218 -0.12 -4.40 22.15
CA THR A 218 -0.28 -5.42 23.19
C THR A 218 -0.14 -4.84 24.61
N ALA A 219 0.73 -3.85 24.82
CA ALA A 219 0.84 -3.13 26.09
C ALA A 219 -0.43 -2.35 26.44
N HIS A 220 -1.05 -1.66 25.46
CA HIS A 220 -2.33 -0.97 25.64
C HIS A 220 -3.49 -1.94 25.92
N LEU A 221 -3.47 -3.14 25.31
CA LEU A 221 -4.44 -4.21 25.58
C LEU A 221 -4.27 -4.80 26.99
N SER A 222 -3.03 -4.91 27.48
CA SER A 222 -2.72 -5.36 28.84
C SER A 222 -3.30 -4.42 29.91
N GLY A 223 -3.22 -3.11 29.69
CA GLY A 223 -3.81 -2.09 30.58
C GLY A 223 -5.34 -2.13 30.66
N SER A 224 -6.04 -2.58 29.61
CA SER A 224 -7.51 -2.72 29.63
C SER A 224 -8.01 -3.99 30.31
N ARG A 225 -7.17 -5.02 30.44
CA ARG A 225 -7.56 -6.27 31.14
C ARG A 225 -7.56 -6.11 32.66
N SER A 226 -6.62 -5.33 33.22
CA SER A 226 -6.55 -5.08 34.67
C SER A 226 -7.62 -4.12 35.20
N HIS A 227 -8.23 -3.33 34.31
CA HIS A 227 -9.33 -2.42 34.66
C HIS A 227 -10.57 -2.74 33.82
N SER A 228 -10.93 -4.04 33.80
CA SER A 228 -12.28 -4.47 33.45
C SER A 228 -13.28 -3.59 34.20
N ARG A 229 -14.38 -3.20 33.54
CA ARG A 229 -15.48 -2.45 34.14
C ARG A 229 -16.03 -3.07 35.44
N MET A 230 -15.69 -4.32 35.73
CA MET A 230 -15.94 -4.98 37.01
C MET A 230 -15.22 -4.35 38.21
N SER A 231 -14.02 -3.79 38.02
CA SER A 231 -13.21 -3.23 39.12
C SER A 231 -13.79 -1.91 39.68
N ARG A 232 -14.57 -1.17 38.89
CA ARG A 232 -15.17 0.11 39.31
C ARG A 232 -16.42 -0.05 40.18
N LEU A 233 -17.11 -1.19 40.09
CA LEU A 233 -18.37 -1.44 40.81
C LEU A 233 -18.17 -2.21 42.12
N LEU A 234 -17.13 -3.04 42.21
CA LEU A 234 -16.92 -3.95 43.35
C LEU A 234 -15.74 -3.56 44.26
N GLY A 235 -14.91 -2.60 43.86
CA GLY A 235 -13.67 -2.26 44.56
C GLY A 235 -12.58 -3.33 44.40
N GLU A 236 -11.32 -2.96 44.65
CA GLU A 236 -10.19 -3.88 44.54
C GLU A 236 -10.34 -5.07 45.50
N GLY A 237 -10.22 -6.30 44.97
CA GLY A 237 -10.20 -7.52 45.77
C GLY A 237 -11.54 -8.19 46.05
N ARG A 238 -12.68 -7.69 45.52
CA ARG A 238 -13.98 -8.38 45.68
C ARG A 238 -14.37 -9.14 44.41
N GLN A 239 -14.43 -10.47 44.52
CA GLN A 239 -15.02 -11.34 43.50
C GLN A 239 -16.54 -11.10 43.42
N HIS A 240 -17.11 -11.21 42.22
CA HIS A 240 -18.54 -11.02 42.02
C HIS A 240 -19.33 -12.16 42.71
N PRO A 241 -20.35 -11.87 43.53
CA PRO A 241 -21.04 -12.89 44.33
C PRO A 241 -21.72 -13.99 43.49
N LEU A 242 -22.06 -13.70 42.24
CA LEU A 242 -22.70 -14.65 41.31
C LEU A 242 -21.72 -15.42 40.39
N TYR A 243 -20.45 -15.03 40.32
CA TYR A 243 -19.48 -15.61 39.37
C TYR A 243 -18.16 -15.89 40.08
N THR A 244 -18.18 -16.90 40.94
CA THR A 244 -17.02 -17.38 41.70
C THR A 244 -16.26 -18.48 40.95
N THR A 245 -16.94 -19.26 40.11
CA THR A 245 -16.34 -20.38 39.38
C THR A 245 -15.65 -19.90 38.11
N THR A 246 -14.36 -20.21 37.97
CA THR A 246 -13.62 -19.92 36.74
C THR A 246 -14.05 -20.86 35.60
N ASN A 247 -13.86 -20.44 34.33
CA ASN A 247 -14.15 -21.31 33.17
C ASN A 247 -13.35 -22.64 33.22
N GLU A 248 -12.22 -22.67 33.91
CA GLU A 248 -11.38 -23.86 34.09
C GLU A 248 -11.94 -24.85 35.13
N GLU A 249 -12.79 -24.38 36.03
CA GLU A 249 -13.51 -25.21 37.01
C GLU A 249 -14.89 -25.63 36.51
N TYR A 250 -15.45 -24.86 35.57
CA TYR A 250 -16.76 -25.11 34.98
C TYR A 250 -16.79 -26.44 34.22
N GLY A 251 -17.52 -27.42 34.76
CA GLY A 251 -17.78 -28.71 34.11
C GLY A 251 -16.91 -29.88 34.60
N LYS A 252 -15.99 -29.66 35.55
CA LYS A 252 -15.18 -30.74 36.14
C LYS A 252 -16.00 -31.70 37.02
N GLU A 253 -17.11 -31.25 37.60
CA GLU A 253 -17.99 -32.06 38.46
C GLU A 253 -19.16 -32.73 37.71
N LEU A 254 -19.14 -32.78 36.38
CA LEU A 254 -20.20 -33.40 35.60
C LEU A 254 -20.15 -34.93 35.72
N THR A 255 -21.21 -35.53 36.27
CA THR A 255 -21.39 -36.98 36.30
C THR A 255 -22.27 -37.42 35.13
N LEU A 256 -21.96 -38.57 34.53
CA LEU A 256 -22.82 -39.17 33.51
C LEU A 256 -24.10 -39.68 34.19
N SER A 257 -25.27 -39.26 33.72
CA SER A 257 -26.53 -39.82 34.18
C SER A 257 -27.20 -40.64 33.09
N ASP A 258 -27.83 -41.74 33.52
CA ASP A 258 -28.61 -42.60 32.65
C ASP A 258 -29.91 -41.89 32.25
N TYR A 259 -29.92 -41.29 31.06
CA TYR A 259 -31.10 -40.63 30.52
C TYR A 259 -32.12 -41.66 30.02
N LYS A 260 -33.27 -41.77 30.71
CA LYS A 260 -34.41 -42.56 30.23
C LYS A 260 -35.21 -41.72 29.23
N LEU A 261 -35.32 -42.21 27.99
CA LEU A 261 -36.10 -41.56 26.95
C LEU A 261 -37.57 -41.42 27.41
N PRO A 262 -38.19 -40.22 27.29
CA PRO A 262 -39.63 -40.09 27.52
C PRO A 262 -40.41 -40.85 26.44
N GLN A 263 -41.59 -41.40 26.80
CA GLN A 263 -42.40 -42.27 25.94
C GLN A 263 -42.77 -41.67 24.57
N HIS A 264 -42.72 -40.34 24.42
CA HIS A 264 -43.02 -39.62 23.19
C HIS A 264 -41.82 -38.82 22.61
N GLY A 265 -40.60 -39.06 23.12
CA GLY A 265 -39.39 -38.37 22.65
C GLY A 265 -38.94 -38.88 21.28
N ARG A 266 -38.65 -37.97 20.34
CA ARG A 266 -38.06 -38.33 19.04
C ARG A 266 -36.61 -38.86 19.23
N PRO A 267 -36.18 -39.87 18.47
CA PRO A 267 -34.86 -40.49 18.62
C PRO A 267 -33.75 -39.67 17.95
N GLN A 268 -33.65 -38.38 18.28
CA GLN A 268 -32.54 -37.55 17.79
C GLN A 268 -31.39 -37.55 18.80
N GLN A 269 -30.19 -37.78 18.25
CA GLN A 269 -28.96 -38.20 18.94
C GLN A 269 -28.34 -37.15 19.86
N PHE A 270 -29.01 -36.03 20.13
CA PHE A 270 -28.45 -34.91 20.89
C PHE A 270 -28.53 -35.09 22.42
N THR A 271 -29.37 -36.01 22.91
CA THR A 271 -29.62 -36.20 24.36
C THR A 271 -29.25 -37.59 24.88
N ARG A 272 -28.57 -38.42 24.07
CA ARG A 272 -28.18 -39.79 24.50
C ARG A 272 -27.22 -39.80 25.69
N ASN A 273 -26.42 -38.73 25.85
CA ASN A 273 -25.48 -38.58 26.95
C ASN A 273 -25.79 -37.29 27.71
N LEU A 274 -26.89 -37.28 28.48
CA LEU A 274 -27.18 -36.15 29.37
C LEU A 274 -26.16 -36.19 30.52
N LYS A 275 -25.33 -35.17 30.62
CA LYS A 275 -24.43 -35.00 31.77
C LYS A 275 -25.22 -34.30 32.87
N GLN A 276 -25.44 -34.98 34.00
CA GLN A 276 -26.10 -34.38 35.15
C GLN A 276 -25.07 -33.65 35.99
N ARG A 277 -25.42 -32.43 36.38
CA ARG A 277 -24.56 -31.53 37.14
C ARG A 277 -25.00 -31.58 38.60
N THR A 278 -24.13 -32.02 39.50
CA THR A 278 -24.42 -32.02 40.95
C THR A 278 -24.01 -30.73 41.66
N GLY A 279 -23.38 -29.79 40.95
CA GLY A 279 -23.07 -28.44 41.45
C GLY A 279 -23.29 -27.40 40.36
N GLY A 280 -24.43 -26.71 40.40
CA GLY A 280 -24.69 -25.56 39.51
C GLY A 280 -23.70 -24.43 39.74
N ALA A 281 -23.69 -23.42 38.86
CA ALA A 281 -23.19 -22.12 39.30
C ALA A 281 -23.98 -21.75 40.57
N THR A 282 -23.33 -21.23 41.61
CA THR A 282 -24.01 -20.66 42.78
C THR A 282 -24.75 -19.39 42.36
N SER A 283 -25.80 -19.56 41.56
CA SER A 283 -26.67 -18.54 41.03
C SER A 283 -28.08 -19.13 40.93
N MET A 284 -28.56 -19.68 42.03
CA MET A 284 -29.99 -19.83 42.28
C MET A 284 -30.16 -20.00 43.78
N ASN A 285 -30.41 -18.88 44.46
CA ASN A 285 -31.10 -18.93 45.73
C ASN A 285 -32.44 -19.64 45.49
N MET A 286 -32.61 -20.80 46.11
CA MET A 286 -33.90 -21.16 46.69
C MET A 286 -33.89 -20.67 48.13
#